data_AF-A0A0T6ZE10-F1
#
_entry.id   AF-A0A0T6ZE10-F1
#
_cell.length_a   1.000
_cell.length_b   1.000
_cell.length_c   1.000
_cell.angle_alpha   90.00
_cell.angle_beta   90.00
_cell.angle_gamma   90.00
#
_symmetry.space_group_name_H-M   'P 1'
#
loop_
_entity.id
_entity.type
_entity.pdbx_description
1 polymer ?
#
loop_
_entity_poly.entity_id
_entity_poly.type
_entity_poly.pdbx_seq_one_letter_code
_entity_poly.pdbx_strand_id
1 'polypeptide(L)'
;MIRVLDLAAFAEMATGLALVVVPSFVGQVLLGEVLTGPAIPTARVAGIALIALGVACWRNSGLLGMLIYSAAVTLYLAYFGLTGSAGFLLWPAVAVHAVLSVLLWRSRN
;
A
#
# COMPACT_ATOMS: atom_id res chain seq x y z
N MET A 1 -13.74 25.48 -2.23
CA MET A 1 -12.92 25.21 -3.43
C MET A 1 -12.17 23.91 -3.20
N ILE A 2 -12.40 22.88 -4.03
CA ILE A 2 -11.62 21.63 -3.95
C ILE A 2 -10.20 21.95 -4.41
N ARG A 3 -9.20 21.65 -3.60
CA ARG A 3 -7.80 21.81 -4.02
C ARG A 3 -7.47 20.68 -5.01
N VAL A 4 -6.70 20.99 -6.05
CA VAL A 4 -6.25 19.99 -7.04
C VAL A 4 -5.58 18.80 -6.35
N LEU A 5 -4.85 19.05 -5.26
CA LEU A 5 -4.23 18.02 -4.43
C LEU A 5 -5.25 17.08 -3.78
N ASP A 6 -6.38 17.59 -3.29
CA ASP A 6 -7.42 16.77 -2.67
C ASP A 6 -8.08 15.87 -3.74
N LEU A 7 -8.33 16.41 -4.94
CA LEU A 7 -8.86 15.64 -6.07
C LEU A 7 -7.89 14.52 -6.49
N ALA A 8 -6.61 14.84 -6.66
CA ALA A 8 -5.59 13.86 -7.00
C ALA A 8 -5.46 12.78 -5.91
N ALA A 9 -5.49 13.17 -4.64
CA ALA A 9 -5.43 12.24 -3.51
C ALA A 9 -6.58 11.22 -3.56
N PHE A 10 -7.82 11.66 -3.78
CA PHE A 10 -8.96 10.75 -3.88
C PHE A 10 -8.90 9.85 -5.12
N ALA A 11 -8.43 10.36 -6.26
CA ALA A 11 -8.24 9.55 -7.47
C ALA A 11 -7.20 8.44 -7.24
N GLU A 12 -6.06 8.78 -6.64
CA GLU A 12 -5.01 7.80 -6.31
C GLU A 12 -5.48 6.78 -5.27
N MET A 13 -6.27 7.20 -4.27
CA MET A 13 -6.88 6.27 -3.31
C MET A 13 -7.83 5.29 -4.00
N ALA A 14 -8.61 5.75 -4.99
CA ALA A 14 -9.51 4.88 -5.75
C ALA A 14 -8.73 3.88 -6.61
N THR A 15 -7.68 4.32 -7.31
CA THR A 15 -6.78 3.43 -8.07
C THR A 15 -6.07 2.44 -7.15
N GLY A 16 -5.59 2.91 -6.00
CA GLY A 16 -4.95 2.06 -5.00
C GLY A 16 -5.90 0.98 -4.45
N LEU A 17 -7.15 1.34 -4.18
CA LEU A 17 -8.18 0.38 -3.79
C LEU A 17 -8.43 -0.65 -4.91
N ALA A 18 -8.55 -0.21 -6.16
CA ALA A 18 -8.73 -1.11 -7.30
C ALA A 18 -7.55 -2.09 -7.45
N LEU A 19 -6.31 -1.64 -7.26
CA LEU A 19 -5.11 -2.49 -7.26
C LEU A 19 -5.09 -3.50 -6.11
N VAL A 20 -5.66 -3.15 -4.94
CA VAL A 20 -5.75 -4.07 -3.81
C VAL A 20 -6.80 -5.18 -4.08
N VAL A 21 -7.98 -4.79 -4.57
CA VAL A 21 -9.13 -5.71 -4.72
C VAL A 21 -9.07 -6.52 -6.01
N VAL A 22 -8.81 -5.87 -7.16
CA VAL A 22 -8.88 -6.48 -8.50
C VAL A 22 -7.61 -6.17 -9.34
N PRO A 23 -6.39 -6.51 -8.87
CA PRO A 23 -5.13 -6.14 -9.53
C PRO A 23 -5.04 -6.61 -10.99
N SER A 24 -5.53 -7.81 -11.27
CA SER A 24 -5.50 -8.42 -12.61
C SER A 24 -6.35 -7.63 -13.62
N PHE A 25 -7.51 -7.12 -13.21
CA PHE A 25 -8.35 -6.26 -14.05
C PHE A 25 -7.67 -4.91 -14.29
N VAL A 26 -7.08 -4.32 -13.24
CA VAL A 26 -6.36 -3.06 -13.36
C VAL A 26 -5.17 -3.20 -14.31
N GLY A 27 -4.39 -4.28 -14.22
CA GLY A 27 -3.33 -4.57 -15.18
C GLY A 27 -3.85 -4.68 -16.62
N GLN A 28 -4.95 -5.39 -16.83
CA GLN A 28 -5.53 -5.54 -18.16
C GLN A 28 -5.93 -4.20 -18.76
N VAL A 29 -6.56 -3.32 -17.98
CA VAL A 29 -7.03 -2.02 -18.46
C VAL A 29 -5.89 -1.01 -18.61
N LEU A 30 -4.92 -0.98 -17.68
CA LEU A 30 -3.84 0.01 -17.70
C LEU A 30 -2.64 -0.40 -18.56
N LEU A 31 -2.28 -1.69 -18.53
CA LEU A 31 -1.06 -2.22 -19.14
C LEU A 31 -1.35 -3.10 -20.37
N GLY A 32 -2.63 -3.41 -20.64
CA GLY A 32 -3.03 -4.32 -21.71
C GLY A 32 -2.90 -5.80 -21.38
N GLU A 33 -2.41 -6.14 -20.18
CA GLU A 33 -2.04 -7.50 -19.78
C GLU A 33 -2.49 -7.82 -18.34
N VAL A 34 -2.95 -9.05 -18.14
CA VAL A 34 -3.40 -9.51 -16.82
C VAL A 34 -2.22 -9.68 -15.88
N LEU A 35 -2.29 -9.07 -14.68
CA LEU A 35 -1.29 -9.34 -13.65
C LEU A 35 -1.43 -10.76 -13.11
N THR A 36 -0.32 -11.51 -13.14
CA THR A 36 -0.25 -12.90 -12.68
C THR A 36 0.97 -13.14 -11.79
N GLY A 37 0.93 -14.23 -11.01
CA GLY A 37 2.06 -14.64 -10.17
C GLY A 37 2.55 -13.52 -9.24
N PRO A 38 3.86 -13.20 -9.23
CA PRO A 38 4.44 -12.15 -8.38
C PRO A 38 3.92 -10.73 -8.65
N ALA A 39 3.32 -10.46 -9.81
CA ALA A 39 2.77 -9.14 -10.12
C ALA A 39 1.54 -8.80 -9.27
N ILE A 40 0.75 -9.81 -8.87
CA ILE A 40 -0.43 -9.63 -8.01
C ILE A 40 -0.04 -9.06 -6.62
N PRO A 41 0.85 -9.69 -5.84
CA PRO A 41 1.22 -9.14 -4.54
C PRO A 41 1.96 -7.81 -4.64
N THR A 42 2.76 -7.62 -5.70
CA THR A 42 3.42 -6.34 -5.97
C THR A 42 2.40 -5.23 -6.22
N ALA A 43 1.36 -5.49 -7.02
CA ALA A 43 0.28 -4.54 -7.28
C ALA A 43 -0.51 -4.19 -6.01
N ARG A 44 -0.76 -5.17 -5.13
CA ARG A 44 -1.43 -4.90 -3.85
C ARG A 44 -0.59 -4.02 -2.93
N VAL A 45 0.72 -4.23 -2.87
CA VAL A 45 1.63 -3.33 -2.12
C VAL A 45 1.63 -1.92 -2.72
N ALA A 46 1.68 -1.80 -4.05
CA ALA A 46 1.55 -0.50 -4.73
C ALA A 46 0.21 0.17 -4.42
N GLY A 47 -0.89 -0.58 -4.42
CA GLY A 47 -2.21 -0.06 -4.07
C GLY A 47 -2.30 0.44 -2.63
N ILE A 48 -1.71 -0.28 -1.68
CA ILE A 48 -1.57 0.18 -0.28
C ILE A 48 -0.76 1.48 -0.21
N ALA A 49 0.32 1.59 -0.99
CA ALA A 49 1.14 2.80 -1.05
C ALA A 49 0.34 4.01 -1.59
N LEU A 50 -0.45 3.83 -2.65
CA LEU A 50 -1.29 4.89 -3.20
C LEU A 50 -2.37 5.35 -2.22
N ILE A 51 -3.00 4.42 -1.51
CA ILE A 51 -3.98 4.76 -0.46
C ILE A 51 -3.30 5.59 0.64
N ALA A 52 -2.13 5.14 1.11
CA ALA A 52 -1.39 5.85 2.14
C ALA A 52 -0.91 7.24 1.70
N LEU A 53 -0.47 7.37 0.44
CA LEU A 53 -0.08 8.65 -0.17
C LEU A 53 -1.27 9.61 -0.26
N GLY A 54 -2.43 9.13 -0.72
CA GLY A 54 -3.64 9.93 -0.78
C GLY A 54 -4.07 10.43 0.60
N VAL A 55 -4.01 9.58 1.63
CA VAL A 55 -4.28 10.01 3.02
C VAL A 55 -3.26 11.03 3.51
N ALA A 56 -1.96 10.86 3.21
CA ALA A 56 -0.94 11.83 3.55
C ALA A 56 -1.20 13.20 2.91
N CYS A 57 -1.52 13.23 1.62
CA CYS A 57 -1.81 14.44 0.87
C CYS A 57 -3.07 15.13 1.39
N TRP A 58 -4.16 14.38 1.59
CA TRP A 58 -5.44 14.92 2.05
C TRP A 58 -5.38 15.46 3.48
N ARG A 59 -4.70 14.74 4.39
CA ARG A 59 -4.54 15.17 5.79
C ARG A 59 -3.37 16.14 5.99
N ASN A 60 -2.56 16.38 4.95
CA ASN A 60 -1.29 17.11 5.01
C ASN A 60 -0.37 16.56 6.13
N SER A 61 -0.24 15.23 6.21
CA SER A 61 0.52 14.56 7.25
C SER A 61 1.29 13.36 6.68
N GLY A 62 2.57 13.57 6.39
CA GLY A 62 3.47 12.50 5.97
C GLY A 62 3.62 11.41 7.04
N LEU A 63 3.59 11.77 8.32
CA LEU A 63 3.62 10.82 9.44
C LEU A 63 2.44 9.84 9.35
N LEU A 64 1.22 10.36 9.14
CA LEU A 64 0.04 9.52 9.05
C LEU A 64 0.10 8.58 7.85
N GLY A 65 0.54 9.07 6.68
CA GLY A 65 0.71 8.22 5.50
C GLY A 65 1.74 7.12 5.71
N MET A 66 2.92 7.46 6.22
CA MET A 66 3.97 6.46 6.49
C MET A 66 3.55 5.41 7.53
N LEU A 67 2.76 5.82 8.52
CA LEU A 67 2.20 4.90 9.51
C LEU A 67 1.19 3.94 8.86
N ILE A 68 0.24 4.46 8.07
CA ILE A 68 -0.76 3.65 7.36
C ILE A 68 -0.06 2.68 6.41
N TYR A 69 0.88 3.17 5.59
CA TYR A 69 1.66 2.35 4.68
C TYR A 69 2.38 1.22 5.42
N SER A 70 3.18 1.55 6.42
CA SER A 70 3.99 0.56 7.14
C SER A 70 3.10 -0.48 7.84
N ALA A 71 1.99 -0.05 8.46
CA ALA A 71 1.09 -0.97 9.16
C ALA A 71 0.37 -1.90 8.19
N ALA A 72 -0.21 -1.36 7.11
CA ALA A 72 -0.94 -2.14 6.12
C ALA A 72 -0.02 -3.09 5.34
N VAL A 73 1.17 -2.65 4.93
CA VAL A 73 2.16 -3.51 4.27
C VAL A 73 2.66 -4.62 5.20
N THR A 74 2.89 -4.33 6.48
CA THR A 74 3.25 -5.36 7.47
C THR A 74 2.20 -6.48 7.51
N LEU A 75 0.92 -6.10 7.67
CA LEU A 75 -0.19 -7.05 7.73
C LEU A 75 -0.31 -7.85 6.42
N TYR A 76 -0.20 -7.16 5.29
CA TYR A 76 -0.33 -7.79 3.98
C TYR A 76 0.81 -8.78 3.69
N LEU A 77 2.06 -8.39 3.92
CA LEU A 77 3.22 -9.25 3.68
C LEU A 77 3.26 -10.42 4.67
N ALA A 78 2.90 -10.20 5.94
CA ALA A 78 2.77 -11.29 6.91
C ALA A 78 1.70 -12.29 6.46
N TYR A 79 0.53 -11.83 6.04
CA TYR A 79 -0.51 -12.69 5.47
C TYR A 79 0.01 -13.46 4.25
N PHE A 80 0.62 -12.77 3.28
CA PHE A 80 1.16 -13.40 2.07
C PHE A 80 2.22 -14.46 2.38
N GLY A 81 3.11 -14.19 3.32
CA GLY A 81 4.14 -15.13 3.77
C GLY A 81 3.60 -16.34 4.53
N LEU A 82 2.44 -16.21 5.18
CA LEU A 82 1.76 -17.32 5.86
C LEU A 82 0.94 -18.20 4.91
N THR A 83 0.35 -17.62 3.85
CA THR A 83 -0.52 -18.35 2.92
C THR A 83 0.17 -18.81 1.63
N GLY A 84 1.41 -18.39 1.40
CA GLY A 84 2.12 -18.64 0.15
C GLY A 84 3.61 -18.93 0.36
N SER A 85 4.33 -19.06 -0.75
CA SER A 85 5.77 -19.29 -0.75
C SER A 85 6.50 -17.98 -0.41
N ALA A 86 7.01 -17.87 0.82
CA ALA A 86 7.77 -16.72 1.26
C ALA A 86 9.22 -16.79 0.75
N GLY A 87 9.67 -15.74 0.06
CA GLY A 87 11.09 -15.53 -0.18
C GLY A 87 11.84 -15.18 1.11
N PHE A 88 13.15 -15.43 1.16
CA PHE A 88 13.99 -15.16 2.35
C PHE A 88 13.86 -13.73 2.88
N LEU A 89 13.75 -12.74 1.98
CA LEU A 89 13.65 -11.32 2.34
C LEU A 89 12.25 -10.87 2.79
N LEU A 90 11.22 -11.72 2.67
CA LEU A 90 9.86 -11.34 3.07
C LEU A 90 9.78 -11.06 4.57
N TRP A 91 10.29 -11.96 5.40
CA TRP A 91 10.22 -11.82 6.86
C TRP A 91 11.05 -10.64 7.40
N PRO A 92 12.29 -10.39 6.90
CA PRO A 92 12.99 -9.14 7.18
C PRO A 92 12.18 -7.89 6.82
N ALA A 93 11.51 -7.86 5.66
CA ALA A 93 10.67 -6.73 5.28
C ALA A 93 9.48 -6.53 6.23
N VAL A 94 8.80 -7.62 6.60
CA VAL A 94 7.72 -7.60 7.62
C VAL A 94 8.24 -7.02 8.94
N ALA A 95 9.39 -7.47 9.41
CA ALA A 95 9.98 -7.01 10.67
C ALA A 95 10.32 -5.51 10.61
N VAL A 96 10.93 -5.05 9.52
CA VAL A 96 11.27 -3.63 9.33
C VAL A 96 10.02 -2.76 9.34
N HIS A 97 8.99 -3.12 8.58
CA HIS A 97 7.74 -2.36 8.55
C HIS A 97 7.01 -2.37 9.91
N ALA A 98 7.03 -3.50 10.63
CA ALA A 98 6.45 -3.58 11.97
C ALA A 98 7.16 -2.63 12.96
N VAL A 99 8.49 -2.60 12.94
CA VAL A 99 9.28 -1.68 13.78
C VAL A 99 8.97 -0.23 13.42
N LEU A 100 8.95 0.11 12.12
CA LEU A 100 8.60 1.45 11.66
C LEU A 100 7.20 1.86 12.10
N SER A 101 6.21 0.97 12.02
CA SER A 101 4.85 1.22 12.50
C SER A 101 4.82 1.55 14.00
N VAL A 102 5.57 0.81 14.82
CA VAL A 102 5.66 1.08 16.27
C VAL A 102 6.34 2.43 16.54
N LEU A 103 7.43 2.74 15.86
CA LEU A 103 8.15 4.01 16.03
C LEU A 103 7.28 5.21 15.61
N LEU A 104 6.61 5.13 14.46
CA LEU A 104 5.72 6.18 13.94
C LEU A 104 4.46 6.36 14.79
N TRP A 105 3.94 5.27 15.36
CA TRP A 105 2.82 5.35 16.30
C TRP A 105 3.24 6.10 17.57
N ARG A 106 4.43 5.80 18.10
CA ARG A 106 4.95 6.45 19.30
C ARG A 106 5.26 7.93 19.08
N SER A 107 5.73 8.34 17.91
CA SER A 107 6.03 9.74 17.60
C SER A 107 4.79 10.59 17.31
N ARG A 108 3.60 9.99 17.27
CA ARG A 108 2.32 10.70 17.11
C ARG A 108 1.80 11.30 18.43
N ASN A 109 2.28 10.79 19.57
CA ASN A 109 1.99 11.27 20.93
C ASN A 109 3.05 12.25 21.41
#